data_AF-A0A6P0YUG7-F1
#
_entry.id   AF-A0A6P0YUG7-F1
#
_cell.length_a   1.000
_cell.length_b   1.000
_cell.length_c   1.000
_cell.angle_alpha   90.00
_cell.angle_beta   90.00
_cell.angle_gamma   90.00
#
_symmetry.space_group_name_H-M   'P 1'
#
loop_
_entity.id
_entity.type
_entity.pdbx_description
1 polymer ?
#
loop_
_entity_poly.entity_id
_entity_poly.type
_entity_poly.pdbx_seq_one_letter_code
_entity_poly.pdbx_strand_id
1 'polypeptide(L)'
;IVSFEHNRGLAVGFMAGLDASLKAGADIIVNTDADNQYCAADIPKLVAPILQGEAEMVVGERPIQSIPHFSPTKKVLQGLGSWVVRLASSTDIPDAPSGFRAISRQAALQLNVFNEYTYTLETIIQAGQKGMAITSVPIRTNGDLRPSRLVKSIPIYIQRSILTIFRIFMVYRPMRFFTVFGGIPFGVGMALCLRWLVLYWFDDPTRVRAPSLILAAILILIGVQLWILGLVADVLSVNRKMLEDIQLRLRRADVDRYRSQWPQPVVPEPPKSSPSQPLVQNGMAQHAKDGDR
;
A
#
# COMPACT_ATOMS: atom_id res chain seq x y z
N ILE A 1 4.28 -19.13 -15.73
CA ILE A 1 4.50 -19.69 -14.37
C ILE A 1 5.90 -19.27 -13.94
N VAL A 2 6.05 -18.75 -12.72
CA VAL A 2 7.35 -18.41 -12.12
C VAL A 2 7.63 -19.42 -11.02
N SER A 3 8.81 -20.02 -11.01
CA SER A 3 9.24 -20.99 -10.01
C SER A 3 10.52 -20.52 -9.31
N PHE A 4 10.67 -20.92 -8.05
CA PHE A 4 11.87 -20.73 -7.26
C PHE A 4 12.35 -22.09 -6.73
N GLU A 5 13.65 -22.27 -6.61
CA GLU A 5 14.23 -23.49 -6.03
C GLU A 5 13.92 -23.63 -4.53
N HIS A 6 13.76 -22.50 -3.83
CA HIS A 6 13.54 -22.44 -2.39
C HIS A 6 12.47 -21.41 -2.05
N ASN A 7 11.89 -21.48 -0.85
CA ASN A 7 10.93 -20.48 -0.37
C ASN A 7 11.63 -19.12 -0.18
N ARG A 8 11.17 -18.10 -0.91
CA ARG A 8 11.71 -16.72 -0.88
C ARG A 8 10.81 -15.72 -0.15
N GLY A 9 9.75 -16.19 0.48
CA GLY A 9 8.76 -15.35 1.15
C GLY A 9 7.76 -14.69 0.20
N LEU A 10 6.73 -14.09 0.80
CA LEU A 10 5.55 -13.57 0.10
C LEU A 10 5.88 -12.37 -0.80
N ALA A 11 6.67 -11.42 -0.29
CA ALA A 11 7.03 -10.20 -1.03
C ALA A 11 7.82 -10.49 -2.31
N VAL A 12 8.78 -11.43 -2.24
CA VAL A 12 9.58 -11.83 -3.41
C VAL A 12 8.71 -12.54 -4.45
N GLY A 13 7.79 -13.40 -4.00
CA GLY A 13 6.82 -14.04 -4.90
C GLY A 13 5.92 -13.03 -5.61
N PHE A 14 5.39 -12.05 -4.87
CA PHE A 14 4.57 -10.96 -5.42
C PHE A 14 5.35 -10.15 -6.47
N MET A 15 6.57 -9.70 -6.16
CA MET A 15 7.38 -8.92 -7.08
C MET A 15 7.75 -9.69 -8.33
N ALA A 16 8.10 -10.97 -8.21
CA ALA A 16 8.41 -11.80 -9.37
C ALA A 16 7.18 -12.06 -10.26
N GLY A 17 6.00 -12.21 -9.66
CA GLY A 17 4.74 -12.28 -10.41
C GLY A 17 4.44 -10.98 -11.16
N LEU A 18 4.68 -9.84 -10.52
CA LEU A 18 4.51 -8.51 -11.11
C LEU A 18 5.46 -8.32 -12.31
N ASP A 19 6.74 -8.61 -12.13
CA ASP A 19 7.77 -8.50 -13.18
C ASP A 19 7.48 -9.45 -14.35
N ALA A 20 7.06 -10.69 -14.08
CA ALA A 20 6.70 -11.64 -15.12
C ALA A 20 5.46 -11.20 -15.91
N SER A 21 4.46 -10.62 -15.24
CA SER A 21 3.26 -10.07 -15.89
C SER A 21 3.59 -8.88 -16.77
N LEU A 22 4.48 -7.99 -16.32
CA LEU A 22 4.98 -6.86 -17.11
C LEU A 22 5.72 -7.32 -18.37
N LYS A 23 6.58 -8.33 -18.25
CA LYS A 23 7.29 -8.96 -19.38
C LYS A 23 6.33 -9.65 -20.35
N ALA A 24 5.26 -10.26 -19.83
CA ALA A 24 4.18 -10.83 -20.63
C ALA A 24 3.28 -9.77 -21.30
N GLY A 25 3.56 -8.47 -21.13
CA GLY A 25 2.84 -7.40 -21.80
C GLY A 25 1.48 -7.06 -21.18
N ALA A 26 1.24 -7.44 -19.92
CA ALA A 26 -0.02 -7.13 -19.24
C ALA A 26 -0.24 -5.61 -19.08
N ASP A 27 -1.43 -5.15 -19.46
CA ASP A 27 -1.88 -3.76 -19.24
C ASP A 27 -2.44 -3.56 -17.83
N ILE A 28 -3.08 -4.60 -17.28
CA ILE A 28 -3.66 -4.63 -15.93
C ILE A 28 -3.28 -5.97 -15.28
N ILE A 29 -2.75 -5.89 -14.07
CA ILE A 29 -2.31 -7.05 -13.29
C ILE A 29 -3.23 -7.20 -12.10
N VAL A 30 -3.87 -8.37 -11.98
CA VAL A 30 -4.75 -8.69 -10.86
C VAL A 30 -4.05 -9.70 -9.96
N ASN A 31 -3.86 -9.33 -8.70
CA ASN A 31 -3.28 -10.20 -7.67
C ASN A 31 -4.39 -10.77 -6.79
N THR A 32 -4.33 -12.06 -6.48
CA THR A 32 -5.23 -12.75 -5.55
C THR A 32 -4.44 -13.75 -4.70
N ASP A 33 -4.85 -13.94 -3.45
CA ASP A 33 -4.24 -14.95 -2.57
C ASP A 33 -4.72 -16.36 -2.99
N ALA A 34 -3.84 -17.36 -2.85
CA ALA A 34 -4.09 -18.74 -3.29
C ALA A 34 -4.96 -19.56 -2.31
N ASP A 35 -5.51 -18.93 -1.27
CA ASP A 35 -6.35 -19.58 -0.25
C ASP A 35 -7.85 -19.51 -0.56
N ASN A 36 -8.21 -19.00 -1.74
CA ASN A 36 -9.57 -18.86 -2.24
C ASN A 36 -10.48 -18.02 -1.32
N GLN A 37 -9.92 -17.12 -0.50
CA GLN A 37 -10.73 -16.22 0.34
C GLN A 37 -11.54 -15.22 -0.48
N TYR A 38 -11.11 -14.88 -1.70
CA TYR A 38 -11.75 -13.88 -2.55
C TYR A 38 -12.64 -14.50 -3.62
N CYS A 39 -13.79 -13.88 -3.89
CA CYS A 39 -14.63 -14.25 -5.01
C CYS A 39 -14.00 -13.76 -6.32
N ALA A 40 -13.40 -14.67 -7.11
CA ALA A 40 -12.79 -14.34 -8.40
C ALA A 40 -13.78 -13.69 -9.40
N ALA A 41 -15.09 -13.91 -9.24
CA ALA A 41 -16.12 -13.23 -10.03
C ALA A 41 -16.16 -11.71 -9.80
N ASP A 42 -15.47 -11.18 -8.80
CA ASP A 42 -15.34 -9.74 -8.55
C ASP A 42 -14.11 -9.10 -9.22
N ILE A 43 -13.27 -9.86 -9.94
CA ILE A 43 -12.16 -9.30 -10.74
C ILE A 43 -12.61 -8.12 -11.62
N PRO A 44 -13.74 -8.19 -12.35
CA PRO A 44 -14.20 -7.07 -13.17
C PRO A 44 -14.44 -5.77 -12.38
N LYS A 45 -14.84 -5.87 -11.10
CA LYS A 45 -15.04 -4.69 -10.23
C LYS A 45 -13.72 -4.00 -9.91
N LEU A 46 -12.64 -4.76 -9.73
CA LEU A 46 -11.32 -4.18 -9.49
C LEU A 46 -10.73 -3.56 -10.75
N VAL A 47 -11.01 -4.15 -11.91
CA VAL A 47 -10.47 -3.70 -13.19
C VAL A 47 -11.21 -2.46 -13.72
N ALA A 48 -12.52 -2.34 -13.47
CA ALA A 48 -13.34 -1.26 -14.03
C ALA A 48 -12.83 0.17 -13.74
N PRO A 49 -12.45 0.55 -12.49
CA PRO A 49 -11.92 1.89 -12.23
C PRO A 49 -10.61 2.18 -12.96
N ILE A 50 -9.81 1.15 -13.23
CA ILE A 50 -8.56 1.30 -14.00
C ILE A 50 -8.87 1.55 -15.47
N LEU A 51 -9.82 0.80 -16.05
CA LEU A 51 -10.27 1.00 -17.43
C LEU A 51 -10.92 2.36 -17.63
N GLN A 52 -11.61 2.88 -16.61
CA GLN A 52 -12.24 4.20 -16.62
C GLN A 52 -11.23 5.36 -16.41
N GLY A 53 -9.97 5.05 -16.07
CA GLY A 53 -8.95 6.06 -15.78
C GLY A 53 -9.12 6.75 -14.43
N GLU A 54 -9.96 6.20 -13.55
CA GLU A 54 -10.24 6.75 -12.21
C GLU A 54 -9.17 6.34 -11.18
N ALA A 55 -8.50 5.21 -11.41
CA ALA A 55 -7.47 4.68 -10.51
C ALA A 55 -6.35 3.96 -11.27
N GLU A 56 -5.14 4.00 -10.73
CA GLU A 56 -4.01 3.17 -11.17
C GLU A 56 -3.84 1.91 -10.30
N MET A 57 -4.37 1.94 -9.07
CA MET A 57 -4.41 0.80 -8.15
C MET A 57 -5.79 0.71 -7.50
N VAL A 58 -6.37 -0.49 -7.51
CA VAL A 58 -7.67 -0.76 -6.87
C VAL A 58 -7.49 -1.87 -5.85
N VAL A 59 -7.92 -1.62 -4.61
CA VAL A 59 -7.89 -2.59 -3.51
C VAL A 59 -9.29 -3.13 -3.26
N GLY A 60 -9.42 -4.45 -3.21
CA GLY A 60 -10.68 -5.10 -2.85
C GLY A 60 -10.94 -4.96 -1.36
N GLU A 61 -12.01 -4.25 -1.00
CA GLU A 61 -12.47 -4.07 0.37
C GLU A 61 -13.34 -5.25 0.79
N ARG A 62 -12.84 -6.06 1.73
CA ARG A 62 -13.66 -7.11 2.36
C ARG A 62 -14.74 -6.45 3.23
N PRO A 63 -15.92 -7.07 3.37
CA PRO A 63 -16.98 -6.57 4.25
C PRO A 63 -16.59 -6.81 5.73
N ILE A 64 -15.64 -6.02 6.25
CA ILE A 64 -15.17 -6.12 7.64
C ILE A 64 -16.27 -5.65 8.61
N GLN A 65 -17.16 -4.77 8.16
CA GLN A 65 -18.20 -4.16 8.99
C GLN A 65 -19.43 -5.06 9.24
N SER A 66 -19.60 -6.16 8.50
CA SER A 66 -20.75 -7.06 8.66
C SER A 66 -20.53 -8.21 9.66
N ILE A 67 -19.45 -8.17 10.46
CA ILE A 67 -19.17 -9.20 11.48
C ILE A 67 -19.81 -8.77 12.81
N PRO A 68 -20.88 -9.44 13.30
CA PRO A 68 -21.73 -8.91 14.37
C PRO A 68 -21.12 -8.87 15.79
N HIS A 69 -19.83 -9.19 15.98
CA HIS A 69 -19.23 -9.45 17.31
C HIS A 69 -17.97 -8.61 17.62
N PHE A 70 -17.99 -7.32 17.25
CA PHE A 70 -16.88 -6.40 17.54
C PHE A 70 -17.22 -5.46 18.71
N SER A 71 -16.46 -5.57 19.82
CA SER A 71 -16.61 -4.68 20.98
C SER A 71 -16.17 -3.23 20.65
N PRO A 72 -16.67 -2.21 21.37
CA PRO A 72 -16.39 -0.80 21.11
C PRO A 72 -14.89 -0.44 21.05
N THR A 73 -14.05 -1.12 21.84
CA THR A 73 -12.59 -0.90 21.86
C THR A 73 -11.92 -1.38 20.58
N LYS A 74 -12.46 -2.42 19.93
CA LYS A 74 -11.95 -2.90 18.63
C LYS A 74 -12.20 -1.90 17.50
N LYS A 75 -13.32 -1.16 17.53
CA LYS A 75 -13.66 -0.12 16.53
C LYS A 75 -12.74 1.10 16.63
N VAL A 76 -12.42 1.56 17.85
CA VAL A 76 -11.51 2.69 18.08
C VAL A 76 -10.08 2.37 17.63
N LEU A 77 -9.62 1.15 17.89
CA LEU A 77 -8.26 0.70 17.52
C LEU A 77 -8.10 0.45 16.02
N GLN A 78 -9.14 -0.07 15.39
CA GLN A 78 -9.22 -0.15 13.93
C GLN A 78 -9.22 1.26 13.33
N GLY A 79 -10.00 2.19 13.90
CA GLY A 79 -10.02 3.59 13.50
C GLY A 79 -8.64 4.25 13.58
N LEU A 80 -7.86 4.00 14.64
CA LEU A 80 -6.48 4.46 14.76
C LEU A 80 -5.54 3.82 13.73
N GLY A 81 -5.60 2.50 13.54
CA GLY A 81 -4.78 1.81 12.54
C GLY A 81 -5.06 2.30 11.12
N SER A 82 -6.34 2.40 10.75
CA SER A 82 -6.78 2.96 9.47
C SER A 82 -6.46 4.45 9.35
N TRP A 83 -6.57 5.24 10.42
CA TRP A 83 -6.20 6.66 10.44
C TRP A 83 -4.70 6.84 10.18
N VAL A 84 -3.84 6.02 10.76
CA VAL A 84 -2.41 6.18 10.53
C VAL A 84 -2.01 5.67 9.14
N VAL A 85 -2.64 4.62 8.63
CA VAL A 85 -2.47 4.24 7.22
C VAL A 85 -2.90 5.40 6.33
N ARG A 86 -4.08 6.00 6.54
CA ARG A 86 -4.55 7.20 5.82
C ARG A 86 -3.59 8.38 5.95
N LEU A 87 -3.02 8.63 7.13
CA LEU A 87 -2.07 9.73 7.34
C LEU A 87 -0.74 9.49 6.61
N ALA A 88 -0.29 8.25 6.56
CA ALA A 88 0.99 7.89 5.97
C ALA A 88 0.92 7.75 4.44
N SER A 89 -0.19 7.21 3.92
CA SER A 89 -0.42 7.05 2.48
C SER A 89 -1.20 8.23 1.87
N SER A 90 -1.82 9.11 2.66
CA SER A 90 -2.77 10.11 2.15
C SER A 90 -3.89 9.52 1.29
N THR A 91 -4.24 8.23 1.51
CA THR A 91 -5.24 7.50 0.71
C THR A 91 -6.39 7.00 1.58
N ASP A 92 -7.61 7.02 1.06
CA ASP A 92 -8.81 6.55 1.77
C ASP A 92 -9.06 5.05 1.52
N ILE A 93 -8.13 4.18 1.92
CA ILE A 93 -8.24 2.73 1.73
C ILE A 93 -8.68 2.06 3.04
N PRO A 94 -9.91 1.50 3.12
CA PRO A 94 -10.46 0.92 4.35
C PRO A 94 -9.79 -0.39 4.77
N ASP A 95 -9.43 -1.24 3.80
CA ASP A 95 -8.83 -2.57 3.99
C ASP A 95 -7.42 -2.67 3.40
N ALA A 96 -6.48 -1.97 4.02
CA ALA A 96 -5.08 -1.94 3.60
C ALA A 96 -4.36 -3.31 3.54
N PRO A 97 -4.69 -4.34 4.37
CA PRO A 97 -4.03 -5.64 4.28
C PRO A 97 -4.63 -6.60 3.23
N SER A 98 -5.70 -6.23 2.51
CA SER A 98 -6.29 -7.09 1.47
C SER A 98 -5.30 -7.42 0.36
N GLY A 99 -5.18 -8.70 0.00
CA GLY A 99 -4.34 -9.18 -1.09
C GLY A 99 -5.00 -9.12 -2.47
N PHE A 100 -6.32 -8.91 -2.52
CA PHE A 100 -7.05 -8.85 -3.79
C PHE A 100 -6.98 -7.45 -4.40
N ARG A 101 -6.21 -7.29 -5.47
CA ARG A 101 -5.86 -5.96 -6.02
C ARG A 101 -5.75 -6.00 -7.54
N ALA A 102 -6.12 -4.90 -8.19
CA ALA A 102 -5.77 -4.63 -9.57
C ALA A 102 -4.78 -3.47 -9.64
N ILE A 103 -3.79 -3.58 -10.53
CA ILE A 103 -2.70 -2.62 -10.67
C ILE A 103 -2.50 -2.37 -12.16
N SER A 104 -2.51 -1.11 -12.58
CA SER A 104 -2.19 -0.72 -13.95
C SER A 104 -0.72 -1.01 -14.27
N ARG A 105 -0.39 -1.19 -15.54
CA ARG A 105 0.99 -1.36 -15.99
C ARG A 105 1.93 -0.24 -15.48
N GLN A 106 1.45 1.01 -15.51
CA GLN A 106 2.25 2.17 -15.09
C GLN A 106 2.50 2.18 -13.59
N ALA A 107 1.49 1.83 -12.78
CA ALA A 107 1.68 1.66 -11.34
C ALA A 107 2.63 0.49 -11.07
N ALA A 108 2.42 -0.66 -11.70
CA ALA A 108 3.22 -1.87 -11.49
C ALA A 108 4.73 -1.63 -11.74
N LEU A 109 5.09 -0.86 -12.76
CA LEU A 109 6.49 -0.50 -13.03
C LEU A 109 7.14 0.28 -11.89
N GLN A 110 6.36 1.12 -11.22
CA GLN A 110 6.81 2.04 -10.17
C GLN A 110 6.79 1.43 -8.76
N LEU A 111 6.09 0.31 -8.57
CA LEU A 111 6.03 -0.35 -7.26
C LEU A 111 7.34 -1.07 -6.96
N ASN A 112 7.80 -0.90 -5.73
CA ASN A 112 8.88 -1.70 -5.16
C ASN A 112 8.41 -2.27 -3.82
N VAL A 113 8.75 -3.51 -3.51
CA VAL A 113 8.45 -4.08 -2.19
C VAL A 113 9.76 -4.54 -1.59
N PHE A 114 10.20 -3.82 -0.55
CA PHE A 114 11.47 -4.11 0.14
C PHE A 114 11.25 -4.95 1.39
N ASN A 115 10.05 -4.93 1.96
CA ASN A 115 9.76 -5.63 3.19
C ASN A 115 9.37 -7.09 2.92
N GLU A 116 10.16 -8.04 3.44
CA GLU A 116 9.89 -9.49 3.32
C GLU A 116 8.56 -9.91 3.97
N TYR A 117 8.07 -9.14 4.95
CA TYR A 117 6.91 -9.52 5.77
C TYR A 117 5.56 -9.17 5.17
N THR A 118 5.44 -8.07 4.40
CA THR A 118 4.17 -7.70 3.77
C THR A 118 4.34 -6.73 2.61
N TYR A 119 3.74 -7.05 1.47
CA TYR A 119 3.64 -6.15 0.32
C TYR A 119 2.44 -5.19 0.42
N THR A 120 1.44 -5.52 1.25
CA THR A 120 0.12 -4.92 1.17
C THR A 120 0.09 -3.47 1.66
N LEU A 121 0.67 -3.19 2.83
CA LEU A 121 0.78 -1.82 3.33
C LEU A 121 1.79 -1.00 2.53
N GLU A 122 2.93 -1.61 2.19
CA GLU A 122 4.03 -0.90 1.52
C GLU A 122 3.61 -0.35 0.15
N THR A 123 2.89 -1.16 -0.64
CA THR A 123 2.39 -0.74 -1.96
C THR A 123 1.37 0.40 -1.86
N ILE A 124 0.49 0.43 -0.85
CA ILE A 124 -0.47 1.52 -0.65
C ILE A 124 0.26 2.82 -0.26
N ILE A 125 1.25 2.72 0.63
CA ILE A 125 2.03 3.89 1.07
C ILE A 125 2.83 4.44 -0.10
N GLN A 126 3.50 3.59 -0.88
CA GLN A 126 4.24 4.04 -2.06
C GLN A 126 3.33 4.67 -3.09
N ALA A 127 2.20 4.05 -3.40
CA ALA A 127 1.26 4.60 -4.36
C ALA A 127 0.72 5.97 -3.91
N GLY A 128 0.41 6.13 -2.63
CA GLY A 128 0.03 7.43 -2.05
C GLY A 128 1.14 8.49 -2.11
N GLN A 129 2.38 8.13 -1.78
CA GLN A 129 3.54 9.04 -1.83
C GLN A 129 3.95 9.41 -3.27
N LYS A 130 3.71 8.52 -4.24
CA LYS A 130 3.95 8.75 -5.67
C LYS A 130 2.79 9.47 -6.36
N GLY A 131 1.72 9.80 -5.63
CA GLY A 131 0.54 10.47 -6.17
C GLY A 131 -0.25 9.61 -7.15
N MET A 132 -0.13 8.28 -7.06
CA MET A 132 -0.93 7.36 -7.86
C MET A 132 -2.38 7.44 -7.42
N ALA A 133 -3.31 7.42 -8.37
CA ALA A 133 -4.72 7.33 -8.05
C ALA A 133 -5.03 5.94 -7.47
N ILE A 134 -5.46 5.87 -6.21
CA ILE A 134 -5.85 4.62 -5.54
C ILE A 134 -7.30 4.72 -5.08
N THR A 135 -8.07 3.67 -5.32
CA THR A 135 -9.42 3.52 -4.78
C THR A 135 -9.65 2.12 -4.21
N SER A 136 -10.77 1.92 -3.52
CA SER A 136 -11.23 0.61 -3.06
C SER A 136 -12.62 0.30 -3.56
N VAL A 137 -12.87 -0.99 -3.83
CA VAL A 137 -14.19 -1.48 -4.24
C VAL A 137 -14.65 -2.60 -3.33
N PRO A 138 -15.94 -2.64 -2.93
CA PRO A 138 -16.45 -3.73 -2.11
C PRO A 138 -16.43 -5.05 -2.89
N ILE A 139 -15.82 -6.07 -2.30
CA ILE A 139 -15.70 -7.42 -2.85
C ILE A 139 -16.41 -8.45 -1.98
N ARG A 140 -16.81 -9.57 -2.58
CA ARG A 140 -17.32 -10.75 -1.87
C ARG A 140 -16.16 -11.63 -1.44
N THR A 141 -16.29 -12.21 -0.26
CA THR A 141 -15.39 -13.25 0.24
C THR A 141 -16.09 -14.60 0.16
N ASN A 142 -15.34 -15.65 -0.19
CA ASN A 142 -15.85 -17.01 -0.07
C ASN A 142 -15.87 -17.43 1.41
N GLY A 143 -16.69 -18.42 1.77
CA GLY A 143 -16.75 -18.92 3.14
C GLY A 143 -15.42 -19.50 3.63
N ASP A 144 -15.11 -19.29 4.92
CA ASP A 144 -13.88 -19.76 5.55
C ASP A 144 -13.78 -21.29 5.50
N LEU A 145 -12.91 -21.85 4.65
CA LEU A 145 -12.52 -23.27 4.76
C LEU A 145 -11.62 -23.53 5.98
N ARG A 146 -11.11 -22.47 6.63
CA ARG A 146 -10.25 -22.54 7.82
C ARG A 146 -10.36 -21.25 8.65
N PRO A 147 -10.42 -21.30 9.99
CA PRO A 147 -10.44 -20.10 10.82
C PRO A 147 -9.18 -19.27 10.58
N SER A 148 -9.36 -17.95 10.34
CA SER A 148 -8.24 -17.07 10.01
C SER A 148 -7.21 -17.03 11.15
N ARG A 149 -5.95 -17.35 10.82
CA ARG A 149 -4.80 -17.27 11.74
C ARG A 149 -4.16 -15.88 11.74
N LEU A 150 -4.73 -14.91 11.01
CA LEU A 150 -4.11 -13.61 10.76
C LEU A 150 -4.05 -12.71 12.00
N VAL A 151 -4.92 -12.92 12.99
CA VAL A 151 -4.91 -12.14 14.24
C VAL A 151 -5.00 -13.10 15.43
N LYS A 152 -3.89 -13.78 15.75
CA LYS A 152 -3.82 -14.66 16.93
C LYS A 152 -3.98 -13.91 18.26
N SER A 153 -3.66 -12.62 18.31
CA SER A 153 -3.93 -11.75 19.45
C SER A 153 -3.90 -10.26 19.09
N ILE A 154 -4.87 -9.51 19.61
CA ILE A 154 -5.03 -8.05 19.48
C ILE A 154 -3.77 -7.25 19.88
N PRO A 155 -3.08 -7.52 21.01
CA PRO A 155 -1.88 -6.77 21.39
C PRO A 155 -0.73 -6.90 20.38
N ILE A 156 -0.54 -8.09 19.80
CA ILE A 156 0.49 -8.31 18.78
C ILE A 156 0.17 -7.51 17.51
N TYR A 157 -1.10 -7.43 17.11
CA TYR A 157 -1.52 -6.63 15.95
C TYR A 157 -1.27 -5.13 16.18
N ILE A 158 -1.60 -4.60 17.36
CA ILE A 158 -1.38 -3.20 17.72
C ILE A 158 0.11 -2.88 17.72
N GLN A 159 0.92 -3.71 18.39
CA GLN A 159 2.37 -3.48 18.47
C GLN A 159 3.00 -3.49 17.07
N ARG A 160 2.63 -4.46 16.22
CA ARG A 160 3.10 -4.51 14.83
C ARG A 160 2.65 -3.29 14.02
N SER A 161 1.43 -2.82 14.22
CA SER A 161 0.91 -1.63 13.56
C SER A 161 1.69 -0.39 13.99
N ILE A 162 1.90 -0.17 15.29
CA ILE A 162 2.70 0.96 15.82
C ILE A 162 4.13 0.92 15.28
N LEU A 163 4.78 -0.23 15.29
CA LEU A 163 6.13 -0.39 14.74
C LEU A 163 6.17 -0.11 13.23
N THR A 164 5.15 -0.52 12.50
CA THR A 164 5.03 -0.27 11.06
C THR A 164 4.85 1.22 10.80
N ILE A 165 3.99 1.89 11.56
CA ILE A 165 3.77 3.34 11.52
C ILE A 165 5.08 4.09 11.77
N PHE A 166 5.78 3.72 12.84
CA PHE A 166 7.08 4.29 13.19
C PHE A 166 8.07 4.14 12.03
N ARG A 167 8.15 2.93 11.46
CA ARG A 167 9.00 2.64 10.31
C ARG A 167 8.63 3.52 9.11
N ILE A 168 7.35 3.69 8.82
CA ILE A 168 6.89 4.50 7.69
C ILE A 168 7.26 5.97 7.89
N PHE A 169 6.97 6.55 9.05
CA PHE A 169 7.37 7.93 9.34
C PHE A 169 8.88 8.13 9.23
N MET A 170 9.68 7.20 9.75
CA MET A 170 11.14 7.24 9.67
C MET A 170 11.66 7.10 8.23
N VAL A 171 11.01 6.28 7.39
CA VAL A 171 11.44 6.01 6.01
C VAL A 171 11.07 7.15 5.05
N TYR A 172 9.89 7.77 5.23
CA TYR A 172 9.34 8.74 4.28
C TYR A 172 9.41 10.20 4.74
N ARG A 173 9.51 10.47 6.05
CA ARG A 173 9.63 11.81 6.64
C ARG A 173 10.70 11.83 7.75
N PRO A 174 11.94 11.34 7.50
CA PRO A 174 12.98 11.19 8.52
C PRO A 174 13.25 12.49 9.28
N MET A 175 13.42 13.62 8.57
CA MET A 175 13.76 14.89 9.21
C MET A 175 12.70 15.33 10.23
N ARG A 176 11.41 15.26 9.89
CA ARG A 176 10.33 15.62 10.81
C ARG A 176 10.28 14.68 12.02
N PHE A 177 10.47 13.38 11.79
CA PHE A 177 10.49 12.39 12.84
C PHE A 177 11.58 12.69 13.88
N PHE A 178 12.83 12.79 13.44
CA PHE A 178 13.95 13.05 14.33
C PHE A 178 13.92 14.45 14.94
N THR A 179 13.35 15.44 14.26
CA THR A 179 13.17 16.79 14.83
C THR A 179 12.24 16.77 16.04
N VAL A 180 11.09 16.10 15.94
CA VAL A 180 10.11 15.99 17.04
C VAL A 180 10.70 15.20 18.21
N PHE A 181 11.28 14.02 17.94
CA PHE A 181 11.83 13.16 19.00
C PHE A 181 13.10 13.73 19.62
N GLY A 182 13.94 14.44 18.86
CA GLY A 182 15.11 15.15 19.39
C GLY A 182 14.75 16.42 20.15
N GLY A 183 13.63 17.07 19.78
CA GLY A 183 13.14 18.27 20.45
C GLY A 183 12.71 18.05 21.89
N ILE A 184 12.22 16.85 22.24
CA ILE A 184 11.81 16.51 23.62
C ILE A 184 13.00 16.52 24.59
N PRO A 185 14.05 15.69 24.43
CA PRO A 185 15.21 15.72 25.32
C PRO A 185 15.95 17.05 25.23
N PHE A 186 16.06 17.66 24.05
CA PHE A 186 16.65 18.99 23.90
C PHE A 186 15.92 20.04 24.74
N GLY A 187 14.58 20.08 24.67
CA GLY A 187 13.75 21.01 25.43
C GLY A 187 13.84 20.80 26.93
N VAL A 188 13.82 19.55 27.40
CA VAL A 188 14.01 19.22 28.82
C VAL A 188 15.41 19.60 29.30
N GLY A 189 16.45 19.29 28.51
CA GLY A 189 17.83 19.66 28.81
C GLY A 189 18.02 21.19 28.86
N MET A 190 17.41 21.91 27.93
CA MET A 190 17.40 23.38 27.90
C MET A 190 16.70 23.97 29.13
N ALA A 191 15.55 23.42 29.53
CA ALA A 191 14.84 23.85 30.73
C ALA A 191 15.67 23.62 32.00
N LEU A 192 16.37 22.48 32.11
CA LEU A 192 17.26 22.19 33.24
C LEU A 192 18.48 23.12 33.25
N CYS A 193 19.04 23.43 32.09
CA CYS A 193 20.13 24.38 31.93
C CYS A 193 19.70 25.81 32.34
N LEU A 194 18.53 26.25 31.86
CA LEU A 194 17.96 27.56 32.21
C LEU A 194 17.66 27.66 33.71
N ARG A 195 17.07 26.61 34.30
CA ARG A 195 16.84 26.52 35.75
C ARG A 195 18.14 26.65 36.52
N TRP A 196 19.21 25.97 36.08
CA TRP A 196 20.52 26.09 36.69
C TRP A 196 21.06 27.52 36.62
N LEU A 197 20.93 28.18 35.46
CA LEU A 197 21.40 29.55 35.23
C LEU A 197 20.66 30.58 36.11
N VAL A 198 19.34 30.46 36.23
CA VAL A 198 18.52 31.31 37.13
C VAL A 198 18.97 31.13 38.57
N LEU A 199 19.12 29.89 39.03
CA LEU A 199 19.52 29.66 40.42
C LEU A 199 20.99 29.99 40.71
N TYR A 200 21.84 30.09 39.68
CA TYR A 200 23.21 30.59 39.82
C TYR A 200 23.23 32.11 39.99
N TRP A 201 22.35 32.83 39.28
CA TRP A 201 22.26 34.29 39.33
C TRP A 201 21.49 34.84 40.53
N PHE A 202 20.41 34.18 40.97
CA PHE A 202 19.45 34.75 41.93
C PHE A 202 19.47 34.13 43.34
N ASP A 203 20.19 33.04 43.55
CA ASP A 203 20.17 32.31 44.83
C ASP A 203 21.59 32.21 45.40
N ASP A 204 22.25 31.04 45.33
CA ASP A 204 23.56 30.82 45.93
C ASP A 204 24.57 30.32 44.88
N PRO A 205 25.54 31.15 44.45
CA PRO A 205 26.54 30.78 43.44
C PRO A 205 27.45 29.64 43.87
N THR A 206 27.56 29.35 45.17
CA THR A 206 28.46 28.33 45.72
C THR A 206 27.92 26.91 45.55
N ARG A 207 26.60 26.75 45.33
CA ARG A 207 25.98 25.45 45.07
C ARG A 207 26.03 25.13 43.58
N VAL A 208 27.06 24.38 43.20
CA VAL A 208 27.33 23.98 41.80
C VAL A 208 26.18 23.18 41.16
N ARG A 209 25.35 22.48 41.95
CA ARG A 209 24.20 21.67 41.47
C ARG A 209 24.57 20.76 40.28
N ALA A 210 25.79 20.23 40.31
CA ALA A 210 26.45 19.53 39.20
C ALA A 210 25.61 18.39 38.57
N PRO A 211 24.89 17.54 39.33
CA PRO A 211 24.09 16.47 38.73
C PRO A 211 23.03 16.97 37.75
N SER A 212 22.38 18.10 38.05
CA SER A 212 21.36 18.68 37.17
C SER A 212 21.94 19.31 35.90
N LEU A 213 23.16 19.87 36.00
CA LEU A 213 23.87 20.46 34.86
C LEU A 213 24.41 19.36 33.93
N ILE A 214 24.94 18.27 34.50
CA ILE A 214 25.38 17.09 33.75
C ILE A 214 24.19 16.46 33.01
N LEU A 215 23.06 16.27 33.69
CA LEU A 215 21.84 15.77 33.05
C LEU A 215 21.36 16.69 31.92
N ALA A 216 21.40 18.01 32.12
CA ALA A 216 21.06 18.98 31.09
C ALA A 216 21.96 18.84 29.86
N ALA A 217 23.27 18.75 30.04
CA ALA A 217 24.23 18.58 28.96
C ALA A 217 24.02 17.27 28.18
N ILE A 218 23.79 16.14 28.88
CA ILE A 218 23.51 14.84 28.26
C ILE A 218 22.23 14.91 27.41
N LEU A 219 21.16 15.50 27.95
CA LEU A 219 19.87 15.60 27.25
C LEU A 219 19.95 16.51 26.01
N ILE A 220 20.65 17.65 26.10
CA ILE A 220 20.90 18.53 24.95
C ILE A 220 21.69 17.77 23.89
N LEU A 221 22.76 17.05 24.27
CA LEU A 221 23.61 16.31 23.35
C LEU A 221 22.83 15.18 22.64
N ILE A 222 21.98 14.46 23.36
CA ILE A 222 21.07 13.46 22.76
C ILE A 222 20.13 14.11 21.75
N GLY A 223 19.55 15.27 22.07
CA GLY A 223 18.67 16.00 21.16
C GLY A 223 19.36 16.42 19.87
N VAL A 224 20.56 17.00 19.97
CA VAL A 224 21.38 17.38 18.80
C VAL A 224 21.79 16.14 17.98
N GLN A 225 22.21 15.05 18.64
CA GLN A 225 22.58 13.81 17.96
C GLN A 225 21.41 13.22 17.16
N LEU A 226 20.19 13.29 17.70
CA LEU A 226 18.98 12.86 16.98
C LEU A 226 18.73 13.73 15.75
N TRP A 227 18.94 15.04 15.81
CA TRP A 227 18.81 15.91 14.63
C TRP A 227 19.86 15.61 13.56
N ILE A 228 21.11 15.33 13.96
CA ILE A 228 22.16 14.89 13.02
C ILE A 228 21.76 13.58 12.35
N LEU A 229 21.25 12.60 13.10
CA LEU A 229 20.72 11.35 12.54
C LEU A 229 19.55 11.61 11.58
N GLY A 230 18.71 12.60 11.89
CA GLY A 230 17.64 13.07 11.02
C GLY A 230 18.13 13.57 9.67
N LEU A 231 19.18 14.39 9.65
CA LEU A 231 19.80 14.88 8.42
C LEU A 231 20.40 13.74 7.58
N VAL A 232 21.13 12.83 8.23
CA VAL A 232 21.71 11.65 7.54
C VAL A 232 20.60 10.78 6.94
N ALA A 233 19.53 10.52 7.68
CA ALA A 233 18.39 9.75 7.22
C ALA A 233 17.66 10.45 6.06
N ASP A 234 17.59 11.78 6.05
CA ASP A 234 16.99 12.56 4.96
C ASP A 234 17.81 12.45 3.67
N VAL A 235 19.12 12.64 3.74
CA VAL A 235 20.03 12.44 2.60
C VAL A 235 19.95 11.01 2.07
N LEU A 236 19.90 10.02 2.95
CA LEU A 236 19.74 8.62 2.56
C LEU A 236 18.39 8.36 1.87
N SER A 237 17.33 9.04 2.31
CA SER A 237 16.01 8.95 1.68
C SER A 237 16.02 9.53 0.26
N VAL A 238 16.79 10.59 0.01
CA VAL A 238 16.99 11.16 -1.33
C VAL A 238 17.77 10.20 -2.22
N ASN A 239 18.85 9.58 -1.70
CA ASN A 239 19.60 8.58 -2.45
C ASN A 239 18.73 7.37 -2.83
N ARG A 240 17.88 6.90 -1.90
CA ARG A 240 16.91 5.84 -2.18
C ARG A 240 15.98 6.20 -3.35
N LYS A 241 15.45 7.43 -3.38
CA LYS A 241 14.60 7.90 -4.49
C LYS A 241 15.35 7.88 -5.83
N MET A 242 16.61 8.31 -5.86
CA MET A 242 17.42 8.24 -7.08
C MET A 242 17.62 6.79 -7.55
N LEU A 243 17.87 5.86 -6.63
CA LEU A 243 17.99 4.44 -6.96
C LEU A 243 16.68 3.84 -7.45
N GLU A 244 15.54 4.22 -6.86
CA GLU A 244 14.21 3.81 -7.33
C GLU A 244 13.95 4.31 -8.76
N ASP A 245 14.33 5.55 -9.09
CA ASP A 245 14.19 6.10 -10.44
C ASP A 245 15.08 5.37 -11.47
N ILE A 246 16.31 5.03 -11.08
CA ILE A 246 17.20 4.22 -11.92
C ILE A 246 16.59 2.84 -12.15
N GLN A 247 16.10 2.19 -11.10
CA GLN A 247 15.46 0.88 -11.20
C GLN A 247 14.22 0.91 -12.10
N LEU A 248 13.40 1.96 -12.02
CA LEU A 248 12.25 2.16 -12.90
C LEU A 248 12.68 2.24 -14.37
N ARG A 249 13.73 3.01 -14.68
CA ARG A 249 14.27 3.12 -16.05
C ARG A 249 14.80 1.78 -16.56
N LEU A 250 15.51 1.04 -15.71
CA LEU A 250 16.00 -0.29 -16.04
C LEU A 250 14.86 -1.27 -16.30
N ARG A 251 13.83 -1.32 -15.44
CA ARG A 251 12.64 -2.16 -15.66
C ARG A 251 11.94 -1.83 -16.97
N ARG A 252 11.77 -0.53 -17.29
CA ARG A 252 11.19 -0.10 -18.58
C ARG A 252 12.02 -0.62 -19.75
N ALA A 253 13.33 -0.40 -19.72
CA ALA A 253 14.25 -0.87 -20.75
C ALA A 253 14.23 -2.40 -20.91
N ASP A 254 14.21 -3.15 -19.81
CA ASP A 254 14.14 -4.62 -19.82
C ASP A 254 12.83 -5.13 -20.41
N VAL A 255 11.71 -4.51 -20.07
CA VAL A 255 10.40 -4.87 -20.63
C VAL A 255 10.32 -4.55 -22.12
N ASP A 256 10.85 -3.39 -22.54
CA ASP A 256 10.88 -2.99 -23.95
C ASP A 256 11.82 -3.90 -24.77
N ARG A 257 12.96 -4.29 -24.19
CA ARG A 257 13.89 -5.28 -24.76
C ARG A 257 13.25 -6.65 -24.90
N TYR A 258 12.50 -7.10 -23.89
CA TYR A 258 11.81 -8.39 -23.94
C TYR A 258 10.74 -8.39 -25.05
N ARG A 259 9.96 -7.31 -25.16
CA ARG A 259 8.91 -7.16 -26.18
C ARG A 259 9.47 -7.12 -27.61
N SER A 260 10.64 -6.52 -27.80
CA SER A 260 11.31 -6.48 -29.11
C SER A 260 11.89 -7.84 -29.51
N GLN A 261 12.36 -8.64 -28.55
CA GLN A 261 12.83 -10.01 -28.82
C GLN A 261 11.69 -11.02 -29.02
N TRP A 262 10.57 -10.83 -28.32
CA TRP A 262 9.42 -11.71 -28.34
C TRP A 262 8.13 -10.92 -28.56
N PRO A 263 7.83 -10.52 -29.81
CA PRO A 263 6.60 -9.81 -30.13
C PRO A 263 5.39 -10.66 -29.71
N GLN A 264 4.47 -10.05 -28.95
CA GLN A 264 3.24 -10.72 -28.53
C GLN A 264 2.43 -11.16 -29.77
N PRO A 265 1.76 -12.32 -29.74
CA PRO A 265 0.79 -12.68 -30.77
C PRO A 265 -0.27 -11.58 -30.87
N VAL A 266 -0.56 -11.11 -32.08
CA VAL A 266 -1.65 -10.17 -32.32
C VAL A 266 -2.95 -10.86 -31.87
N VAL A 267 -3.60 -10.33 -30.83
CA VAL A 267 -4.94 -10.78 -30.46
C VAL A 267 -5.85 -10.45 -31.64
N PRO A 268 -6.49 -11.43 -32.30
CA PRO A 268 -7.37 -11.17 -33.42
C PRO A 268 -8.47 -10.18 -33.00
N GLU A 269 -8.73 -9.17 -33.82
CA GLU A 269 -9.89 -8.30 -33.57
C GLU A 269 -11.14 -9.18 -33.43
N PRO A 270 -12.02 -8.89 -32.46
CA PRO A 270 -13.29 -9.59 -32.36
C PRO A 270 -14.01 -9.48 -33.71
N PRO A 271 -14.62 -10.57 -34.21
CA PRO A 271 -15.28 -10.55 -35.51
C PRO A 271 -16.28 -9.40 -35.53
N LYS A 272 -16.12 -8.49 -36.50
CA LYS A 272 -17.07 -7.39 -36.71
C LYS A 272 -18.46 -7.99 -36.76
N SER A 273 -19.33 -7.57 -35.84
CA SER A 273 -20.73 -8.02 -35.80
C SER A 273 -21.32 -7.86 -37.20
N SER A 274 -21.65 -8.98 -37.84
CA SER A 274 -22.32 -9.00 -39.13
C SER A 274 -23.54 -8.07 -39.05
N PRO A 275 -23.80 -7.20 -40.04
CA PRO A 275 -24.99 -6.37 -40.04
C PRO A 275 -26.21 -7.29 -39.93
N SER A 276 -27.00 -7.07 -38.89
CA SER A 276 -28.27 -7.75 -38.62
C SER A 276 -29.07 -7.84 -39.90
N GLN A 277 -29.24 -9.06 -40.43
CA GLN A 277 -30.16 -9.31 -41.54
C GLN A 277 -31.56 -8.88 -41.08
N PRO A 278 -32.28 -8.06 -41.86
CA PRO A 278 -33.63 -7.68 -41.49
C PRO A 278 -34.52 -8.93 -41.46
N LEU A 279 -35.29 -9.09 -40.38
CA LEU A 279 -36.31 -10.12 -40.29
C LEU A 279 -37.26 -10.00 -41.48
N VAL A 280 -37.31 -11.04 -42.32
CA VAL A 280 -38.36 -11.20 -43.33
C VAL A 280 -39.68 -11.42 -42.59
N GLN A 281 -40.52 -10.39 -42.55
CA GLN A 281 -41.94 -10.52 -42.22
C GLN A 281 -42.61 -11.31 -43.35
N ASN A 282 -42.80 -12.61 -43.15
CA ASN A 282 -43.72 -13.38 -43.99
C ASN A 282 -45.15 -12.98 -43.63
N GLY A 283 -45.77 -12.18 -44.50
CA GLY A 283 -47.20 -11.94 -44.49
C GLY A 283 -47.95 -13.22 -44.84
N MET A 284 -48.75 -13.75 -43.92
CA MET A 284 -49.82 -14.70 -44.25
C MET A 284 -51.02 -13.91 -44.77
N ALA A 285 -51.12 -13.83 -46.09
CA ALA A 285 -52.36 -13.49 -46.77
C ALA A 285 -53.23 -14.74 -46.94
N GLN A 286 -54.46 -14.59 -46.49
CA GLN A 286 -55.66 -15.40 -46.66
C GLN A 286 -55.71 -16.30 -47.91
N HIS A 287 -56.13 -17.55 -47.71
CA HIS A 287 -56.98 -18.24 -48.68
C HIS A 287 -58.09 -19.00 -47.96
N ALA A 288 -59.31 -18.50 -48.11
CA ALA A 288 -60.54 -19.23 -47.88
C ALA A 288 -60.78 -20.18 -49.07
N LYS A 289 -61.23 -21.41 -48.79
CA LYS A 289 -62.34 -22.09 -49.47
C LYS A 289 -62.66 -23.46 -48.87
N ASP A 290 -63.94 -23.58 -48.50
CA ASP A 290 -64.86 -24.71 -48.67
C ASP A 290 -64.50 -26.13 -48.18
N GLY A 291 -65.38 -26.65 -47.31
CA GLY A 291 -66.33 -27.66 -47.78
C GLY A 291 -66.21 -29.08 -47.21
N ASP A 292 -67.11 -29.36 -46.26
CA ASP A 292 -67.90 -30.60 -46.12
C ASP A 292 -67.26 -31.94 -45.70
N ARG A 293 -67.97 -32.54 -44.71
CA ARG A 293 -67.93 -33.91 -44.13
C ARG A 293 -66.99 -34.19 -42.96
#